data_AF-A0A7G9R258-F1
#
_entry.id   AF-A0A7G9R258-F1
#
_cell.length_a   1.000
_cell.length_b   1.000
_cell.length_c   1.000
_cell.angle_alpha   90.00
_cell.angle_beta   90.00
_cell.angle_gamma   90.00
#
_symmetry.space_group_name_H-M   'P 1'
#
loop_
_entity.id
_entity.type
_entity.pdbx_description
1 polymer ?
#
loop_
_entity_poly.entity_id
_entity_poly.type
_entity_poly.pdbx_seq_one_letter_code
_entity_poly.pdbx_strand_id
1 'polypeptide(L)'
;MSAGALLAVLLGGLGVRGGARDRSTGGPVGSAPVALVATGAAAAYLDVVAATTAYGWLPAVPGLVLCLVVAVAGLAVARRWASELLAVLMVAGAGSLAPVVVGRPGWLLSAVLGILALVGWWAGAGRRAPWLTVTRTVPVALSLLAGAGVGSGATEHRALLLVALLVLGTTLATSAVSVRGDADDLAASAALALVTVGTLAVGSAQPGSTRTLAYAVIAVVLLLAAAALSRPPAGPVAGHLVVSVATGGAVAAVLAVLDGAPRGFAGTGLLALALGHLAVAAGSRSRVALGLGAGVSAVALLGWLGHPVAMVSAELATHHDLAVAALDSVLAAGVVAVGWWAASRATELPVETRRVATVIGWVVGLASTATVLVSISTLVGERLGGPGTGFTTGHALATVTWVGAAAGLLLHSLARPSTSDLALRSGLLLSAVAVTKLFLFDLAALDGVVRSVAFIAAGLLLLATGSRYARAWERVRTRT
;
A
#
# COMPACT_ATOMS: atom_id res chain seq x y z
N MET A 1 6.43 21.73 41.26
CA MET A 1 6.19 22.60 40.09
C MET A 1 6.82 23.97 40.21
N SER A 2 6.68 24.69 41.34
CA SER A 2 7.14 26.09 41.46
C SER A 2 8.62 26.28 41.10
N ALA A 3 9.52 25.42 41.60
CA ALA A 3 10.95 25.51 41.29
C ALA A 3 11.30 25.24 39.81
N GLY A 4 10.66 24.24 39.19
CA GLY A 4 10.86 23.91 37.77
C GLY A 4 10.34 25.00 36.84
N ALA A 5 9.12 25.48 37.09
CA ALA A 5 8.52 26.57 36.34
C ALA A 5 9.31 27.88 36.49
N LEU A 6 9.78 28.19 37.72
CA LEU A 6 10.66 29.35 37.97
C LEU A 6 11.97 29.22 37.20
N LEU A 7 12.64 28.06 37.26
CA LEU A 7 13.87 27.82 36.52
C LEU A 7 13.66 27.95 35.01
N ALA A 8 12.58 27.38 34.48
CA ALA A 8 12.23 27.46 33.07
C ALA A 8 12.03 28.91 32.59
N VAL A 9 11.28 29.70 33.36
CA VAL A 9 11.07 31.14 33.10
C VAL A 9 12.38 31.92 33.19
N LEU A 10 13.22 31.60 34.17
CA LEU A 10 14.50 32.30 34.39
C LEU A 10 15.50 32.00 33.25
N LEU A 11 15.67 30.73 32.88
CA LEU A 11 16.52 30.32 31.74
C LEU A 11 16.01 30.91 30.42
N GLY A 12 14.69 30.80 30.16
CA GLY A 12 14.07 31.36 28.97
C GLY A 12 14.22 32.88 28.89
N GLY A 13 13.98 33.59 30.00
CA GLY A 13 14.11 35.05 30.10
C GLY A 13 15.54 35.53 29.90
N LEU A 14 16.53 34.87 30.54
CA LEU A 14 17.95 35.19 30.35
C LEU A 14 18.39 34.94 28.90
N GLY A 15 17.97 33.82 28.31
CA GLY A 15 18.26 33.49 26.92
C GLY A 15 17.65 34.49 25.94
N VAL A 16 16.38 34.87 26.10
CA VAL A 16 15.73 35.89 25.26
C VAL A 16 16.42 37.25 25.38
N ARG A 17 16.80 37.65 26.59
CA ARG A 17 17.51 38.91 26.83
C ARG A 17 18.91 38.89 26.20
N GLY A 18 19.63 37.77 26.30
CA GLY A 18 20.92 37.57 25.64
C GLY A 18 20.80 37.66 24.13
N GLY A 19 19.89 36.91 23.52
CA GLY A 19 19.69 36.94 22.06
C GLY A 19 19.15 38.27 21.52
N ALA A 20 18.41 39.04 22.34
CA ALA A 20 18.03 40.40 21.98
C ALA A 20 19.25 41.35 21.93
N ARG A 21 20.23 41.17 22.84
CA ARG A 21 21.48 41.93 22.82
C ARG A 21 22.33 41.58 21.60
N ASP A 22 22.50 40.29 21.30
CA ASP A 22 23.28 39.84 20.12
C ASP A 22 22.70 40.38 18.80
N ARG A 23 21.37 40.45 18.69
CA ARG A 23 20.74 41.07 17.51
C ARG A 23 20.85 42.59 17.48
N SER A 24 20.87 43.24 18.64
CA SER A 24 21.02 44.70 18.71
C SER A 24 22.41 45.17 18.25
N THR A 25 23.42 44.30 18.33
CA THR A 25 24.76 44.54 17.78
C THR A 25 24.90 44.13 16.32
N GLY A 26 23.80 43.73 15.66
CA GLY A 26 23.76 43.34 14.24
C GLY A 26 24.22 41.91 13.94
N GLY A 27 24.56 41.11 14.96
CA GLY A 27 25.04 39.74 14.82
C GLY A 27 23.94 38.67 14.84
N PRO A 28 24.24 37.45 14.38
CA PRO A 28 23.38 36.28 14.63
C PRO A 28 23.34 35.97 16.14
N VAL A 29 22.24 35.36 16.60
CA VAL A 29 22.10 34.97 18.02
C VAL A 29 23.12 33.90 18.38
N GLY A 30 23.86 34.08 19.47
CA GLY A 30 24.85 33.11 19.95
C GLY A 30 24.26 31.77 20.38
N SER A 31 25.10 30.74 20.42
CA SER A 31 24.71 29.38 20.83
C SER A 31 24.25 29.31 22.30
N ALA A 32 24.85 30.10 23.20
CA ALA A 32 24.48 30.14 24.62
C ALA A 32 23.03 30.65 24.85
N PRO A 33 22.61 31.81 24.31
CA PRO A 33 21.20 32.24 24.36
C PRO A 33 20.24 31.21 23.76
N VAL A 34 20.61 30.57 22.64
CA VAL A 34 19.82 29.49 22.02
C VAL A 34 19.65 28.31 22.99
N ALA A 35 20.73 27.82 23.60
CA ALA A 35 20.67 26.70 24.53
C ALA A 35 19.83 27.01 25.78
N LEU A 36 19.93 28.23 26.32
CA LEU A 36 19.14 28.67 27.48
C LEU A 36 17.64 28.71 27.17
N VAL A 37 17.24 29.29 26.02
CA VAL A 37 15.83 29.32 25.62
C VAL A 37 15.31 27.91 25.32
N ALA A 38 16.09 27.09 24.61
CA ALA A 38 15.70 25.71 24.30
C ALA A 38 15.43 24.90 25.57
N THR A 39 16.38 24.95 26.51
CA THR A 39 16.29 24.24 27.79
C THR A 39 15.13 24.75 28.63
N GLY A 40 14.97 26.06 28.76
CA GLY A 40 13.87 26.66 29.52
C GLY A 40 12.50 26.28 28.94
N ALA A 41 12.34 26.36 27.62
CA ALA A 41 11.08 26.00 26.96
C ALA A 41 10.78 24.50 27.03
N ALA A 42 11.79 23.64 26.85
CA ALA A 42 11.64 22.19 27.01
C ALA A 42 11.28 21.82 28.46
N ALA A 43 11.94 22.43 29.45
CA ALA A 43 11.63 22.22 30.86
C ALA A 43 10.19 22.64 31.21
N ALA A 44 9.75 23.84 30.77
CA ALA A 44 8.37 24.29 30.95
C ALA A 44 7.37 23.30 30.34
N TYR A 45 7.67 22.79 29.14
CA TYR A 45 6.80 21.81 28.47
C TYR A 45 6.71 20.50 29.28
N LEU A 46 7.86 19.98 29.72
CA LEU A 46 7.93 18.76 30.53
C LEU A 46 7.28 18.93 31.91
N ASP A 47 7.34 20.11 32.53
CA ASP A 47 6.64 20.42 33.78
C ASP A 47 5.11 20.32 33.61
N VAL A 48 4.57 20.82 32.50
CA VAL A 48 3.14 20.71 32.18
C VAL A 48 2.76 19.25 31.95
N VAL A 49 3.60 18.51 31.21
CA VAL A 49 3.41 17.07 30.99
C VAL A 49 3.39 16.33 32.31
N ALA A 50 4.39 16.53 33.17
CA ALA A 50 4.48 15.91 34.49
C ALA A 50 3.27 16.26 35.38
N ALA A 51 2.84 17.53 35.39
CA ALA A 51 1.68 17.98 36.16
C ALA A 51 0.37 17.30 35.69
N THR A 52 0.27 16.99 34.41
CA THR A 52 -0.91 16.35 33.82
C THR A 52 -0.87 14.83 33.98
N THR A 53 0.29 14.18 33.78
CA THR A 53 0.38 12.71 33.69
C THR A 53 0.94 12.05 34.94
N ALA A 54 1.99 12.62 35.53
CA ALA A 54 2.71 12.00 36.65
C ALA A 54 2.08 12.36 38.00
N TYR A 55 1.67 13.63 38.16
CA TYR A 55 1.12 14.13 39.42
C TYR A 55 -0.42 14.20 39.44
N GLY A 56 -1.08 14.20 38.28
CA GLY A 56 -2.54 14.30 38.17
C GLY A 56 -3.13 15.62 38.67
N TRP A 57 -2.34 16.69 38.69
CA TRP A 57 -2.75 18.02 39.15
C TRP A 57 -3.60 18.78 38.12
N LEU A 58 -3.39 18.49 36.82
CA LEU A 58 -4.19 19.05 35.73
C LEU A 58 -4.99 17.94 35.03
N PRO A 59 -6.28 18.18 34.71
CA PRO A 59 -7.00 17.32 33.79
C PRO A 59 -6.37 17.35 32.40
N ALA A 60 -6.58 16.27 31.62
CA ALA A 60 -5.90 16.07 30.34
C ALA A 60 -6.10 17.22 29.33
N VAL A 61 -7.33 17.73 29.18
CA VAL A 61 -7.65 18.77 28.20
C VAL A 61 -6.94 20.11 28.53
N PRO A 62 -7.07 20.68 29.75
CA PRO A 62 -6.27 21.83 30.16
C PRO A 62 -4.76 21.62 30.02
N GLY A 63 -4.27 20.42 30.36
CA GLY A 63 -2.84 20.07 30.20
C GLY A 63 -2.38 20.15 28.75
N LEU A 64 -3.17 19.64 27.80
CA LEU A 64 -2.88 19.74 26.36
C LEU A 64 -2.91 21.17 25.85
N VAL A 65 -3.87 21.98 26.30
CA VAL A 65 -3.94 23.42 25.95
C VAL A 65 -2.70 24.15 26.47
N LEU A 66 -2.28 23.88 27.69
CA LEU A 66 -1.09 24.50 28.27
C LEU A 66 0.19 24.04 27.56
N CYS A 67 0.29 22.75 27.19
CA CYS A 67 1.37 22.23 26.34
C CYS A 67 1.44 22.97 25.00
N LEU A 68 0.30 23.20 24.35
CA LEU A 68 0.22 23.97 23.11
C LEU A 68 0.72 25.41 23.31
N VAL A 69 0.27 26.09 24.35
CA VAL A 69 0.68 27.47 24.66
C VAL A 69 2.20 27.55 24.89
N VAL A 70 2.75 26.65 25.70
CA VAL A 70 4.19 26.60 25.99
C VAL A 70 5.00 26.27 24.73
N ALA A 71 4.55 25.29 23.93
CA ALA A 71 5.21 24.94 22.68
C ALA A 71 5.24 26.13 21.71
N VAL A 72 4.09 26.81 21.53
CA VAL A 72 3.99 27.99 20.65
C VAL A 72 4.87 29.12 21.17
N ALA A 73 4.88 29.39 22.47
CA ALA A 73 5.71 30.45 23.05
C ALA A 73 7.22 30.20 22.82
N GLY A 74 7.70 28.99 23.09
CA GLY A 74 9.11 28.64 22.87
C GLY A 74 9.51 28.65 21.39
N LEU A 75 8.70 28.03 20.53
CA LEU A 75 8.97 27.94 19.10
C LEU A 75 8.74 29.26 18.34
N ALA A 76 7.94 30.19 18.89
CA ALA A 76 7.83 31.54 18.35
C ALA A 76 9.16 32.30 18.45
N VAL A 77 9.95 32.07 19.51
CA VAL A 77 11.30 32.64 19.62
C VAL A 77 12.22 32.05 18.55
N ALA A 78 12.18 30.73 18.35
CA ALA A 78 12.93 30.06 17.28
C ALA A 78 12.58 30.62 15.89
N ARG A 79 11.28 30.80 15.63
CA ARG A 79 10.79 31.36 14.38
C ARG A 79 11.23 32.81 14.17
N ARG A 80 11.16 33.65 15.22
CA ARG A 80 11.60 35.05 15.21
C ARG A 80 13.11 35.20 15.00
N TRP A 81 13.91 34.28 15.52
CA TRP A 81 15.37 34.28 15.36
C TRP A 81 15.83 33.53 14.12
N ALA A 82 14.91 32.94 13.35
CA ALA A 82 15.21 32.08 12.21
C ALA A 82 16.23 30.95 12.53
N SER A 83 16.20 30.43 13.77
CA SER A 83 17.18 29.44 14.24
C SER A 83 16.57 28.03 14.23
N GLU A 84 17.01 27.19 13.30
CA GLU A 84 16.64 25.76 13.27
C GLU A 84 17.21 25.04 14.50
N LEU A 85 18.43 25.35 14.93
CA LEU A 85 19.06 24.74 16.10
C LEU A 85 18.20 24.94 17.37
N LEU A 86 17.66 26.13 17.59
CA LEU A 86 16.77 26.41 18.73
C LEU A 86 15.51 25.54 18.68
N ALA A 87 14.87 25.45 17.51
CA ALA A 87 13.68 24.63 17.32
C ALA A 87 13.99 23.13 17.54
N VAL A 88 15.10 22.64 16.96
CA VAL A 88 15.55 21.26 17.11
C VAL A 88 15.86 20.92 18.55
N LEU A 89 16.63 21.76 19.27
CA LEU A 89 16.99 21.50 20.67
C LEU A 89 15.76 21.45 21.57
N MET A 90 14.80 22.38 21.38
CA MET A 90 13.57 22.38 22.15
C MET A 90 12.73 21.13 21.87
N VAL A 91 12.48 20.82 20.59
CA VAL A 91 11.64 19.69 20.18
C VAL A 91 12.31 18.35 20.53
N ALA A 92 13.63 18.22 20.34
CA ALA A 92 14.39 17.04 20.72
C ALA A 92 14.35 16.83 22.24
N GLY A 93 14.62 17.89 23.02
CA GLY A 93 14.60 17.84 24.48
C GLY A 93 13.24 17.42 25.02
N ALA A 94 12.16 18.10 24.61
CA ALA A 94 10.82 17.74 25.06
C ALA A 94 10.36 16.38 24.50
N GLY A 95 10.63 16.10 23.23
CA GLY A 95 10.17 14.88 22.55
C GLY A 95 10.84 13.60 23.06
N SER A 96 12.13 13.66 23.41
CA SER A 96 12.88 12.49 23.92
C SER A 96 12.63 12.24 25.42
N LEU A 97 12.43 13.29 26.21
CA LEU A 97 12.24 13.18 27.66
C LEU A 97 10.78 12.99 28.07
N ALA A 98 9.80 13.45 27.27
CA ALA A 98 8.38 13.29 27.60
C ALA A 98 7.98 11.82 27.85
N PRO A 99 8.40 10.82 27.04
CA PRO A 99 8.11 9.42 27.34
C PRO A 99 8.63 8.95 28.70
N VAL A 100 9.82 9.44 29.13
CA VAL A 100 10.41 9.10 30.43
C VAL A 100 9.61 9.73 31.58
N VAL A 101 9.15 10.97 31.41
CA VAL A 101 8.33 11.68 32.40
C VAL A 101 6.95 11.05 32.53
N VAL A 102 6.32 10.65 31.42
CA VAL A 102 4.99 10.03 31.46
C VAL A 102 5.07 8.58 31.97
N GLY A 103 6.14 7.86 31.65
CA GLY A 103 6.39 6.49 32.12
C GLY A 103 5.50 5.40 31.50
N ARG A 104 4.37 5.76 30.90
CA ARG A 104 3.47 4.83 30.20
C ARG A 104 3.06 5.37 28.82
N PRO A 105 3.20 4.59 27.75
CA PRO A 105 2.69 4.99 26.45
C PRO A 105 1.15 4.96 26.45
N GLY A 106 0.54 5.90 25.75
CA GLY A 106 -0.91 6.05 25.71
C GLY A 106 -1.32 7.27 24.91
N TRP A 107 -2.64 7.49 24.78
CA TRP A 107 -3.19 8.54 23.93
C TRP A 107 -2.73 9.95 24.32
N LEU A 108 -2.54 10.21 25.62
CA LEU A 108 -2.15 11.52 26.12
C LEU A 108 -0.71 11.88 25.74
N LEU A 109 0.22 10.92 25.87
CA LEU A 109 1.62 11.10 25.43
C LEU A 109 1.67 11.35 23.92
N SER A 110 0.94 10.58 23.13
CA SER A 110 0.86 10.76 21.68
C SER A 110 0.23 12.11 21.29
N ALA A 111 -0.75 12.60 22.05
CA ALA A 111 -1.37 13.90 21.81
C ALA A 111 -0.42 15.06 22.10
N VAL A 112 0.30 15.00 23.23
CA VAL A 112 1.36 15.95 23.60
C VAL A 112 2.43 15.98 22.50
N LEU A 113 2.98 14.84 22.11
CA LEU A 113 3.98 14.77 21.05
C LEU A 113 3.43 15.19 19.67
N GLY A 114 2.16 14.94 19.38
CA GLY A 114 1.47 15.43 18.19
C GLY A 114 1.35 16.96 18.15
N ILE A 115 1.06 17.60 19.29
CA ILE A 115 1.08 19.06 19.43
C ILE A 115 2.49 19.58 19.15
N LEU A 116 3.52 18.98 19.76
CA LEU A 116 4.90 19.37 19.54
C LEU A 116 5.32 19.20 18.07
N ALA A 117 4.86 18.13 17.42
CA ALA A 117 5.08 17.87 15.99
C ALA A 117 4.45 18.94 15.08
N LEU A 118 3.24 19.39 15.41
CA LEU A 118 2.52 20.41 14.66
C LEU A 118 3.14 21.80 14.85
N VAL A 119 3.44 22.19 16.10
CA VAL A 119 4.06 23.49 16.38
C VAL A 119 5.49 23.53 15.85
N GLY A 120 6.22 22.41 15.90
CA GLY A 120 7.54 22.27 15.29
C GLY A 120 7.52 22.54 13.79
N TRP A 121 6.52 22.01 13.07
CA TRP A 121 6.31 22.36 11.66
C TRP A 121 6.06 23.86 11.47
N TRP A 122 5.17 24.45 12.28
CA TRP A 122 4.87 25.88 12.20
C TRP A 122 6.12 26.74 12.43
N ALA A 123 7.03 26.33 13.29
CA ALA A 123 8.28 27.04 13.56
C ALA A 123 9.25 27.03 12.36
N GLY A 124 9.28 25.90 11.64
CA GLY A 124 10.08 25.70 10.43
C GLY A 124 9.41 26.18 9.14
N ALA A 125 8.11 26.51 9.18
CA ALA A 125 7.34 26.86 7.99
C ALA A 125 7.99 28.00 7.18
N GLY A 126 8.09 27.78 5.86
CA GLY A 126 8.73 28.71 4.92
C GLY A 126 10.24 28.51 4.74
N ARG A 127 10.84 27.48 5.36
CA ARG A 127 12.27 27.12 5.16
C ARG A 127 12.43 25.59 5.08
N ARG A 128 13.48 25.15 4.37
CA ARG A 128 13.94 23.76 4.41
C ARG A 128 14.56 23.49 5.78
N ALA A 129 13.90 22.67 6.60
CA ALA A 129 14.35 22.29 7.93
C ALA A 129 14.22 20.76 8.12
N PRO A 130 15.02 19.96 7.38
CA PRO A 130 14.87 18.51 7.34
C PRO A 130 15.13 17.88 8.72
N TRP A 131 16.09 18.41 9.48
CA TRP A 131 16.39 17.93 10.83
C TRP A 131 15.21 18.16 11.75
N LEU A 132 14.62 19.35 11.74
CA LEU A 132 13.41 19.64 12.52
C LEU A 132 12.24 18.72 12.15
N THR A 133 12.07 18.39 10.86
CA THR A 133 11.03 17.45 10.42
C THR A 133 11.25 16.04 10.97
N VAL A 134 12.49 15.55 10.99
CA VAL A 134 12.81 14.25 11.61
C VAL A 134 12.58 14.32 13.13
N THR A 135 13.15 15.31 13.81
CA THR A 135 13.08 15.46 15.27
C THR A 135 11.64 15.59 15.77
N ARG A 136 10.74 16.20 15.00
CA ARG A 136 9.35 16.40 15.41
C ARG A 136 8.45 15.19 15.13
N THR A 137 8.81 14.33 14.18
CA THR A 137 7.94 13.22 13.71
C THR A 137 8.32 11.86 14.31
N VAL A 138 9.60 11.62 14.54
CA VAL A 138 10.08 10.36 15.12
C VAL A 138 9.49 10.10 16.51
N PRO A 139 9.51 11.05 17.47
CA PRO A 139 8.97 10.78 18.81
C PRO A 139 7.48 10.45 18.81
N VAL A 140 6.67 11.19 18.04
CA VAL A 140 5.23 10.92 17.97
C VAL A 140 4.94 9.57 17.34
N ALA A 141 5.64 9.19 16.27
CA ALA A 141 5.44 7.87 15.65
C ALA A 141 5.86 6.72 16.58
N LEU A 142 6.98 6.85 17.28
CA LEU A 142 7.40 5.87 18.29
C LEU A 142 6.37 5.76 19.42
N SER A 143 5.77 6.88 19.85
CA SER A 143 4.73 6.87 20.88
C SER A 143 3.46 6.15 20.41
N LEU A 144 3.07 6.29 19.14
CA LEU A 144 1.93 5.58 18.57
C LEU A 144 2.19 4.06 18.51
N LEU A 145 3.40 3.67 18.09
CA LEU A 145 3.83 2.27 18.09
C LEU A 145 3.84 1.66 19.50
N ALA A 146 4.41 2.38 20.46
CA ALA A 146 4.44 1.93 21.86
C ALA A 146 3.03 1.86 22.47
N GLY A 147 2.19 2.85 22.17
CA GLY A 147 0.81 2.90 22.66
C GLY A 147 -0.04 1.75 22.13
N ALA A 148 0.20 1.33 20.88
CA ALA A 148 -0.48 0.18 20.28
C ALA A 148 -0.15 -1.14 20.99
N GLY A 149 1.04 -1.29 21.59
CA GLY A 149 1.48 -2.53 22.22
C GLY A 149 1.14 -2.68 23.71
N VAL A 150 0.78 -1.60 24.40
CA VAL A 150 0.74 -1.56 25.89
C VAL A 150 -0.60 -1.05 26.44
N GLY A 151 -1.52 -0.56 25.59
CA GLY A 151 -2.78 0.02 26.00
C GLY A 151 -3.62 -0.92 26.88
N SER A 152 -4.29 -0.37 27.90
CA SER A 152 -5.13 -1.12 28.84
C SER A 152 -6.59 -0.67 28.74
N GLY A 153 -7.36 -1.34 27.89
CA GLY A 153 -8.82 -1.17 27.80
C GLY A 153 -9.33 -0.46 26.55
N ALA A 154 -10.60 -0.69 26.21
CA ALA A 154 -11.19 -0.27 24.94
C ALA A 154 -11.32 1.25 24.77
N THR A 155 -11.58 1.99 25.85
CA THR A 155 -11.66 3.46 25.83
C THR A 155 -10.32 4.10 25.54
N GLU A 156 -9.25 3.58 26.13
CA GLU A 156 -7.88 4.06 25.93
C GLU A 156 -7.43 3.83 24.48
N HIS A 157 -7.71 2.65 23.93
CA HIS A 157 -7.42 2.32 22.53
C HIS A 157 -8.19 3.19 21.54
N ARG A 158 -9.46 3.52 21.81
CA ARG A 158 -10.25 4.42 20.96
C ARG A 158 -9.74 5.86 21.02
N ALA A 159 -9.36 6.34 22.21
CA ALA A 159 -8.75 7.65 22.36
C ALA A 159 -7.42 7.73 21.60
N LEU A 160 -6.59 6.67 21.70
CA LEU A 160 -5.33 6.58 20.97
C LEU A 160 -5.57 6.56 19.45
N LEU A 161 -6.58 5.84 18.96
CA LEU A 161 -6.95 5.84 17.54
C LEU A 161 -7.36 7.24 17.06
N LEU A 162 -8.20 7.96 17.83
CA LEU A 162 -8.57 9.33 17.51
C LEU A 162 -7.33 10.23 17.38
N VAL A 163 -6.43 10.15 18.36
CA VAL A 163 -5.17 10.91 18.35
C VAL A 163 -4.31 10.53 17.14
N ALA A 164 -4.17 9.24 16.83
CA ALA A 164 -3.42 8.76 15.68
C ALA A 164 -3.98 9.31 14.36
N LEU A 165 -5.30 9.31 14.18
CA LEU A 165 -5.97 9.87 13.01
C LEU A 165 -5.78 11.39 12.89
N LEU A 166 -5.83 12.12 14.02
CA LEU A 166 -5.55 13.56 14.06
C LEU A 166 -4.09 13.87 13.70
N VAL A 167 -3.14 13.10 14.24
CA VAL A 167 -1.72 13.24 13.93
C VAL A 167 -1.45 12.90 12.46
N LEU A 168 -2.07 11.85 11.92
CA LEU A 168 -1.98 11.49 10.51
C LEU A 168 -2.54 12.61 9.61
N GLY A 169 -3.73 13.12 9.92
CA GLY A 169 -4.38 14.19 9.15
C GLY A 169 -3.59 15.50 9.16
N THR A 170 -3.08 15.90 10.32
CA THR A 170 -2.22 17.09 10.46
C THR A 170 -0.87 16.90 9.77
N THR A 171 -0.25 15.72 9.86
CA THR A 171 1.00 15.41 9.15
C THR A 171 0.79 15.43 7.63
N LEU A 172 -0.32 14.86 7.14
CA LEU A 172 -0.68 14.90 5.72
C LEU A 172 -0.84 16.35 5.22
N ALA A 173 -1.60 17.17 5.95
CA ALA A 173 -1.83 18.56 5.58
C ALA A 173 -0.52 19.37 5.60
N THR A 174 0.28 19.22 6.64
CA THR A 174 1.55 19.94 6.79
C THR A 174 2.59 19.49 5.76
N SER A 175 2.69 18.19 5.46
CA SER A 175 3.56 17.67 4.40
C SER A 175 3.14 18.16 3.02
N ALA A 176 1.83 18.24 2.73
CA ALA A 176 1.34 18.80 1.47
C ALA A 176 1.71 20.28 1.31
N VAL A 177 1.60 21.07 2.38
CA VAL A 177 2.01 22.49 2.36
C VAL A 177 3.53 22.63 2.22
N SER A 178 4.32 21.84 2.95
CA SER A 178 5.78 21.86 2.86
C SER A 178 6.26 21.52 1.45
N VAL A 179 5.73 20.46 0.84
CA VAL A 179 6.12 20.02 -0.49
C VAL A 179 5.67 20.99 -1.60
N ARG A 180 4.61 21.78 -1.37
CA ARG A 180 4.23 22.88 -2.28
C ARG A 180 5.21 24.05 -2.23
N GLY A 181 5.72 24.37 -1.04
CA GLY A 181 6.76 25.39 -0.89
C GLY A 181 8.11 24.91 -1.40
N ASP A 182 8.35 23.62 -1.33
CA ASP A 182 9.59 22.97 -1.72
C ASP A 182 9.36 21.54 -2.25
N ALA A 183 9.41 21.37 -3.57
CA ALA A 183 9.19 20.09 -4.22
C ALA A 183 10.23 19.01 -3.89
N ASP A 184 11.39 19.37 -3.33
CA ASP A 184 12.46 18.41 -2.98
C ASP A 184 12.42 17.97 -1.51
N ASP A 185 11.40 18.39 -0.73
CA ASP A 185 11.29 18.02 0.69
C ASP A 185 10.91 16.54 0.86
N LEU A 186 11.91 15.67 0.80
CA LEU A 186 11.77 14.24 1.04
C LEU A 186 11.45 13.94 2.52
N ALA A 187 11.87 14.81 3.44
CA ALA A 187 11.64 14.63 4.87
C ALA A 187 10.14 14.70 5.21
N ALA A 188 9.38 15.55 4.53
CA ALA A 188 7.92 15.61 4.64
C ALA A 188 7.23 14.28 4.23
N SER A 189 7.76 13.61 3.21
CA SER A 189 7.21 12.31 2.74
C SER A 189 7.59 11.16 3.67
N ALA A 190 8.81 11.17 4.21
CA ALA A 190 9.28 10.21 5.21
C ALA A 190 8.51 10.35 6.53
N ALA A 191 8.27 11.59 6.98
CA ALA A 191 7.45 11.90 8.14
C ALA A 191 6.04 11.32 8.03
N LEU A 192 5.39 11.51 6.87
CA LEU A 192 4.07 10.97 6.62
C LEU A 192 4.07 9.43 6.62
N ALA A 193 5.05 8.80 5.98
CA ALA A 193 5.18 7.35 5.96
C ALA A 193 5.32 6.79 7.39
N LEU A 194 6.18 7.40 8.21
CA LEU A 194 6.44 6.99 9.58
C LEU A 194 5.19 7.13 10.48
N VAL A 195 4.46 8.25 10.37
CA VAL A 195 3.20 8.45 11.10
C VAL A 195 2.12 7.49 10.61
N THR A 196 2.08 7.17 9.31
CA THR A 196 1.15 6.18 8.76
C THR A 196 1.39 4.80 9.38
N VAL A 197 2.65 4.38 9.51
CA VAL A 197 3.03 3.11 10.17
C VAL A 197 2.54 3.09 11.62
N GLY A 198 2.80 4.16 12.39
CA GLY A 198 2.30 4.27 13.76
C GLY A 198 0.78 4.23 13.85
N THR A 199 0.07 4.87 12.92
CA THR A 199 -1.40 4.89 12.87
C THR A 199 -1.96 3.51 12.54
N LEU A 200 -1.35 2.79 11.60
CA LEU A 200 -1.73 1.41 11.28
C LEU A 200 -1.51 0.46 12.46
N ALA A 201 -0.44 0.63 13.22
CA ALA A 201 -0.21 -0.15 14.45
C ALA A 201 -1.29 0.15 15.51
N VAL A 202 -1.69 1.41 15.68
CA VAL A 202 -2.82 1.75 16.59
C VAL A 202 -4.14 1.15 16.10
N GLY A 203 -4.35 1.10 14.78
CA GLY A 203 -5.48 0.39 14.17
C GLY A 203 -5.46 -1.11 14.47
N SER A 204 -4.28 -1.75 14.41
CA SER A 204 -4.13 -3.19 14.64
C SER A 204 -4.46 -3.62 16.08
N ALA A 205 -4.25 -2.73 17.04
CA ALA A 205 -4.58 -2.91 18.45
C ALA A 205 -6.09 -2.83 18.75
N GLN A 206 -6.93 -2.40 17.80
CA GLN A 206 -8.37 -2.33 18.01
C GLN A 206 -9.04 -3.72 17.98
N PRO A 207 -10.16 -3.90 18.70
CA PRO A 207 -10.90 -5.16 18.69
C PRO A 207 -11.85 -5.28 17.48
N GLY A 208 -11.92 -6.48 16.90
CA GLY A 208 -12.95 -6.90 15.95
C GLY A 208 -13.20 -5.92 14.82
N SER A 209 -14.47 -5.57 14.58
CA SER A 209 -14.89 -4.68 13.49
C SER A 209 -14.33 -3.26 13.58
N THR A 210 -13.89 -2.80 14.76
CA THR A 210 -13.28 -1.47 14.91
C THR A 210 -11.92 -1.42 14.22
N ARG A 211 -11.17 -2.52 14.22
CA ARG A 211 -9.90 -2.65 13.50
C ARG A 211 -10.10 -2.56 11.99
N THR A 212 -11.05 -3.31 11.47
CA THR A 212 -11.42 -3.27 10.05
C THR A 212 -11.84 -1.86 9.64
N LEU A 213 -12.69 -1.21 10.44
CA LEU A 213 -13.14 0.15 10.19
C LEU A 213 -11.99 1.15 10.23
N ALA A 214 -11.07 1.03 11.19
CA ALA A 214 -9.89 1.88 11.28
C ALA A 214 -9.04 1.79 10.01
N TYR A 215 -8.71 0.58 9.56
CA TYR A 215 -7.98 0.38 8.31
C TYR A 215 -8.73 0.92 7.09
N ALA A 216 -10.04 0.69 7.00
CA ALA A 216 -10.85 1.21 5.90
C ALA A 216 -10.88 2.75 5.87
N VAL A 217 -11.02 3.40 7.02
CA VAL A 217 -10.99 4.87 7.12
C VAL A 217 -9.62 5.42 6.73
N ILE A 218 -8.53 4.82 7.23
CA ILE A 218 -7.16 5.22 6.85
C ILE A 218 -6.95 5.05 5.35
N ALA A 219 -7.39 3.93 4.77
CA ALA A 219 -7.30 3.65 3.35
C ALA A 219 -8.03 4.72 2.52
N VAL A 220 -9.30 4.98 2.84
CA VAL A 220 -10.13 5.97 2.13
C VAL A 220 -9.51 7.36 2.22
N VAL A 221 -9.13 7.82 3.42
CA VAL A 221 -8.54 9.15 3.62
C VAL A 221 -7.26 9.31 2.81
N LEU A 222 -6.34 8.34 2.88
CA LEU A 222 -5.06 8.43 2.17
C LEU A 222 -5.22 8.27 0.66
N LEU A 223 -6.05 7.35 0.16
CA LEU A 223 -6.26 7.18 -1.28
C LEU A 223 -6.98 8.39 -1.90
N LEU A 224 -7.97 8.96 -1.21
CA LEU A 224 -8.62 10.21 -1.63
C LEU A 224 -7.64 11.39 -1.60
N ALA A 225 -6.81 11.48 -0.56
CA ALA A 225 -5.77 12.50 -0.48
C ALA A 225 -4.76 12.36 -1.61
N ALA A 226 -4.29 11.15 -1.92
CA ALA A 226 -3.40 10.92 -3.05
C ALA A 226 -4.04 11.33 -4.38
N ALA A 227 -5.32 11.02 -4.59
CA ALA A 227 -6.05 11.44 -5.78
C ALA A 227 -6.19 12.97 -5.87
N ALA A 228 -6.52 13.64 -4.77
CA ALA A 228 -6.63 15.10 -4.69
C ALA A 228 -5.27 15.79 -4.87
N LEU A 229 -4.21 15.26 -4.30
CA LEU A 229 -2.85 15.78 -4.42
C LEU A 229 -2.24 15.58 -5.82
N SER A 230 -2.79 14.64 -6.60
CA SER A 230 -2.35 14.39 -7.98
C SER A 230 -3.01 15.31 -9.01
N ARG A 231 -4.09 16.03 -8.66
CA ARG A 231 -4.96 16.72 -9.63
C ARG A 231 -5.45 18.08 -9.13
N PRO A 232 -5.76 19.04 -10.01
CA PRO A 232 -6.37 20.30 -9.59
C PRO A 232 -7.72 20.04 -8.88
N PRO A 233 -8.10 20.86 -7.87
CA PRO A 233 -7.46 22.11 -7.46
C PRO A 233 -6.34 21.97 -6.40
N ALA A 234 -6.16 20.80 -5.80
CA ALA A 234 -5.21 20.61 -4.69
C ALA A 234 -3.80 20.19 -5.15
N GLY A 235 -3.69 19.50 -6.28
CA GLY A 235 -2.44 19.16 -6.94
C GLY A 235 -2.16 20.01 -8.19
N PRO A 236 -1.07 19.71 -8.91
CA PRO A 236 -0.13 18.62 -8.66
C PRO A 236 0.93 18.99 -7.62
N VAL A 237 1.07 18.18 -6.57
CA VAL A 237 2.28 18.20 -5.71
C VAL A 237 3.31 17.17 -6.20
N ALA A 238 4.52 17.25 -5.66
CA ALA A 238 5.62 16.37 -6.04
C ALA A 238 5.28 14.88 -5.86
N GLY A 239 5.76 14.06 -6.80
CA GLY A 239 5.38 12.66 -6.94
C GLY A 239 5.76 11.78 -5.75
N HIS A 240 6.87 12.06 -5.05
CA HIS A 240 7.32 11.28 -3.90
C HIS A 240 6.32 11.34 -2.73
N LEU A 241 5.68 12.50 -2.51
CA LEU A 241 4.62 12.62 -1.50
C LEU A 241 3.38 11.84 -1.92
N VAL A 242 2.95 11.98 -3.17
CA VAL A 242 1.79 11.24 -3.71
C VAL A 242 2.01 9.74 -3.58
N VAL A 243 3.20 9.24 -3.93
CA VAL A 243 3.58 7.84 -3.79
C VAL A 243 3.53 7.40 -2.33
N SER A 244 4.11 8.16 -1.40
CA SER A 244 4.07 7.87 0.04
C SER A 244 2.64 7.76 0.57
N VAL A 245 1.79 8.77 0.30
CA VAL A 245 0.38 8.80 0.70
C VAL A 245 -0.38 7.61 0.13
N ALA A 246 -0.25 7.37 -1.18
CA ALA A 246 -1.00 6.35 -1.89
C ALA A 246 -0.57 4.94 -1.49
N THR A 247 0.71 4.74 -1.18
CA THR A 247 1.25 3.46 -0.67
C THR A 247 0.68 3.18 0.72
N GLY A 248 0.68 4.17 1.61
CA GLY A 248 0.04 4.06 2.93
C GLY A 248 -1.45 3.69 2.83
N GLY A 249 -2.17 4.33 1.91
CA GLY A 249 -3.58 4.02 1.64
C GLY A 249 -3.80 2.62 1.06
N ALA A 250 -2.95 2.16 0.14
CA ALA A 250 -3.03 0.82 -0.44
C ALA A 250 -2.75 -0.28 0.60
N VAL A 251 -1.73 -0.09 1.46
CA VAL A 251 -1.43 -1.01 2.57
C VAL A 251 -2.62 -1.07 3.54
N ALA A 252 -3.18 0.08 3.91
CA ALA A 252 -4.37 0.13 4.77
C ALA A 252 -5.56 -0.60 4.13
N ALA A 253 -5.77 -0.48 2.81
CA ALA A 253 -6.84 -1.16 2.10
C ALA A 253 -6.65 -2.68 2.11
N VAL A 254 -5.42 -3.16 1.90
CA VAL A 254 -5.07 -4.59 2.00
C VAL A 254 -5.35 -5.11 3.41
N LEU A 255 -4.93 -4.38 4.45
CA LEU A 255 -5.20 -4.75 5.85
C LEU A 255 -6.70 -4.77 6.18
N ALA A 256 -7.47 -3.81 5.64
CA ALA A 256 -8.92 -3.77 5.80
C ALA A 256 -9.59 -5.01 5.18
N VAL A 257 -9.15 -5.45 4.01
CA VAL A 257 -9.65 -6.67 3.36
C VAL A 257 -9.27 -7.91 4.15
N LEU A 258 -8.00 -8.05 4.54
CA LEU A 258 -7.51 -9.21 5.28
C LEU A 258 -8.22 -9.39 6.63
N ASP A 259 -8.54 -8.30 7.30
CA ASP A 259 -9.22 -8.32 8.59
C ASP A 259 -10.75 -8.44 8.46
N GLY A 260 -11.34 -7.78 7.47
CA GLY A 260 -12.79 -7.64 7.31
C GLY A 260 -13.46 -8.70 6.45
N ALA A 261 -12.71 -9.43 5.62
CA ALA A 261 -13.29 -10.41 4.72
C ALA A 261 -13.89 -11.60 5.50
N PRO A 262 -15.07 -12.12 5.08
CA PRO A 262 -15.59 -13.37 5.61
C PRO A 262 -14.56 -14.51 5.45
N ARG A 263 -14.63 -15.51 6.35
CA ARG A 263 -13.73 -16.67 6.30
C ARG A 263 -13.77 -17.32 4.91
N GLY A 264 -12.60 -17.55 4.31
CA GLY A 264 -12.46 -18.09 2.96
C GLY A 264 -12.44 -17.06 1.83
N PHE A 265 -12.92 -15.83 2.05
CA PHE A 265 -13.06 -14.81 1.00
C PHE A 265 -11.99 -13.71 1.02
N ALA A 266 -10.96 -13.84 1.86
CA ALA A 266 -9.86 -12.87 1.91
C ALA A 266 -9.12 -12.78 0.56
N GLY A 267 -8.87 -13.92 -0.09
CA GLY A 267 -8.29 -13.96 -1.45
C GLY A 267 -9.16 -13.24 -2.48
N THR A 268 -10.46 -13.54 -2.48
CA THR A 268 -11.47 -12.88 -3.32
C THR A 268 -11.46 -11.37 -3.14
N GLY A 269 -11.46 -10.90 -1.89
CA GLY A 269 -11.43 -9.48 -1.56
C GLY A 269 -10.15 -8.80 -2.05
N LEU A 270 -8.99 -9.45 -1.94
CA LEU A 270 -7.72 -8.90 -2.42
C LEU A 270 -7.68 -8.81 -3.94
N LEU A 271 -8.22 -9.80 -4.65
CA LEU A 271 -8.31 -9.78 -6.11
C LEU A 271 -9.28 -8.70 -6.60
N ALA A 272 -10.42 -8.53 -5.92
CA ALA A 272 -11.36 -7.44 -6.19
C ALA A 272 -10.72 -6.06 -5.93
N LEU A 273 -9.95 -5.93 -4.85
CA LEU A 273 -9.20 -4.70 -4.53
C LEU A 273 -8.12 -4.40 -5.60
N ALA A 274 -7.40 -5.43 -6.06
CA ALA A 274 -6.41 -5.32 -7.12
C ALA A 274 -7.05 -4.85 -8.44
N LEU A 275 -8.19 -5.45 -8.83
CA LEU A 275 -8.98 -5.03 -9.98
C LEU A 275 -9.37 -3.55 -9.88
N GLY A 276 -9.85 -3.10 -8.72
CA GLY A 276 -10.21 -1.70 -8.49
C GLY A 276 -9.02 -0.76 -8.69
N HIS A 277 -7.85 -1.08 -8.13
CA HIS A 277 -6.64 -0.26 -8.31
C HIS A 277 -6.18 -0.22 -9.77
N LEU A 278 -6.21 -1.36 -10.47
CA LEU A 278 -5.83 -1.42 -11.89
C LEU A 278 -6.83 -0.68 -12.79
N ALA A 279 -8.12 -0.73 -12.48
CA ALA A 279 -9.14 0.04 -13.19
C ALA A 279 -8.92 1.56 -13.00
N VAL A 280 -8.61 2.01 -11.78
CA VAL A 280 -8.21 3.39 -11.51
C VAL A 280 -6.93 3.76 -12.26
N ALA A 281 -5.94 2.86 -12.33
CA ALA A 281 -4.72 3.08 -13.10
C ALA A 281 -5.00 3.27 -14.59
N ALA A 282 -5.84 2.42 -15.19
CA ALA A 282 -6.22 2.51 -16.58
C ALA A 282 -7.03 3.77 -16.93
N GLY A 283 -7.92 4.20 -16.01
CA GLY A 283 -8.70 5.43 -16.15
C GLY A 283 -7.86 6.70 -15.97
N SER A 284 -6.94 6.69 -14.99
CA SER A 284 -6.08 7.83 -14.67
C SER A 284 -4.85 7.98 -15.58
N ARG A 285 -4.45 6.90 -16.27
CA ARG A 285 -3.20 6.80 -17.05
C ARG A 285 -1.94 7.14 -16.23
N SER A 286 -2.01 6.98 -14.90
CA SER A 286 -0.93 7.32 -13.97
C SER A 286 0.00 6.12 -13.74
N ARG A 287 1.32 6.32 -13.88
CA ARG A 287 2.35 5.32 -13.55
C ARG A 287 2.35 4.96 -12.07
N VAL A 288 2.07 5.93 -11.19
CA VAL A 288 1.96 5.69 -9.73
C VAL A 288 0.79 4.78 -9.43
N ALA A 289 -0.38 5.05 -10.01
CA ALA A 289 -1.56 4.21 -9.84
C ALA A 289 -1.33 2.80 -10.40
N LEU A 290 -0.64 2.68 -11.54
CA LEU A 290 -0.27 1.38 -12.11
C LEU A 290 0.70 0.61 -11.21
N GLY A 291 1.72 1.27 -10.66
CA GLY A 291 2.67 0.65 -9.75
C GLY A 291 2.00 0.14 -8.47
N LEU A 292 1.09 0.93 -7.89
CA LEU A 292 0.30 0.53 -6.72
C LEU A 292 -0.63 -0.65 -7.06
N GLY A 293 -1.35 -0.57 -8.18
CA GLY A 293 -2.20 -1.65 -8.65
C GLY A 293 -1.41 -2.94 -8.89
N ALA A 294 -0.21 -2.84 -9.45
CA ALA A 294 0.69 -3.98 -9.63
C ALA A 294 1.15 -4.58 -8.27
N GLY A 295 1.48 -3.73 -7.29
CA GLY A 295 1.83 -4.18 -5.94
C GLY A 295 0.69 -4.91 -5.22
N VAL A 296 -0.52 -4.34 -5.26
CA VAL A 296 -1.72 -4.99 -4.70
C VAL A 296 -2.03 -6.28 -5.45
N SER A 297 -1.88 -6.29 -6.77
CA SER A 297 -2.06 -7.50 -7.60
C SER A 297 -1.06 -8.60 -7.23
N ALA A 298 0.20 -8.26 -6.96
CA ALA A 298 1.20 -9.23 -6.55
C ALA A 298 0.79 -9.91 -5.23
N VAL A 299 0.35 -9.14 -4.23
CA VAL A 299 -0.16 -9.70 -2.95
C VAL A 299 -1.39 -10.59 -3.16
N ALA A 300 -2.34 -10.13 -3.98
CA ALA A 300 -3.56 -10.89 -4.28
C ALA A 300 -3.25 -12.20 -5.02
N LEU A 301 -2.36 -12.15 -6.01
CA LEU A 301 -1.97 -13.33 -6.80
C LEU A 301 -1.16 -14.32 -5.97
N LEU A 302 -0.32 -13.87 -5.03
CA LEU A 302 0.36 -14.76 -4.08
C LEU A 302 -0.64 -15.53 -3.22
N GLY A 303 -1.68 -14.85 -2.70
CA GLY A 303 -2.76 -15.52 -1.97
C GLY A 303 -3.59 -16.48 -2.84
N TRP A 304 -3.72 -16.18 -4.13
CA TRP A 304 -4.44 -17.01 -5.09
C TRP A 304 -3.70 -18.32 -5.46
N LEU A 305 -2.37 -18.40 -5.32
CA LEU A 305 -1.56 -19.56 -5.74
C LEU A 305 -1.98 -20.90 -5.10
N GLY A 306 -2.65 -20.88 -3.94
CA GLY A 306 -3.18 -22.09 -3.33
C GLY A 306 -4.21 -22.81 -4.20
N HIS A 307 -5.00 -22.07 -4.99
CA HIS A 307 -6.04 -22.63 -5.85
C HIS A 307 -5.48 -23.49 -7.00
N PRO A 308 -4.58 -23.01 -7.88
CA PRO A 308 -4.03 -23.85 -8.94
C PRO A 308 -3.21 -25.03 -8.41
N VAL A 309 -2.59 -24.91 -7.23
CA VAL A 309 -1.87 -26.02 -6.58
C VAL A 309 -2.84 -27.13 -6.16
N ALA A 310 -4.00 -26.77 -5.62
CA ALA A 310 -5.03 -27.76 -5.27
C ALA A 310 -5.56 -28.53 -6.48
N MET A 311 -5.52 -27.94 -7.69
CA MET A 311 -5.98 -28.58 -8.93
C MET A 311 -4.98 -29.57 -9.54
N VAL A 312 -3.83 -29.81 -8.90
CA VAL A 312 -2.83 -30.77 -9.39
C VAL A 312 -3.25 -32.22 -9.14
N SER A 313 -4.01 -32.49 -8.07
CA SER A 313 -4.52 -33.83 -7.77
C SER A 313 -6.01 -33.79 -7.43
N ALA A 314 -6.71 -34.89 -7.74
CA ALA A 314 -8.13 -35.01 -7.43
C ALA A 314 -8.39 -34.95 -5.91
N GLU A 315 -7.53 -35.58 -5.11
CA GLU A 315 -7.63 -35.59 -3.64
C GLU A 315 -7.58 -34.17 -3.07
N LEU A 316 -6.57 -33.38 -3.45
CA LEU A 316 -6.44 -31.99 -2.99
C LEU A 316 -7.64 -31.14 -3.45
N ALA A 317 -8.08 -31.31 -4.70
CA ALA A 317 -9.22 -30.57 -5.24
C ALA A 317 -10.52 -30.85 -4.46
N THR A 318 -10.79 -32.11 -4.12
CA THR A 318 -12.02 -32.49 -3.36
C THR A 318 -12.04 -32.00 -1.92
N HIS A 319 -10.88 -31.65 -1.35
CA HIS A 319 -10.78 -31.05 -0.02
C HIS A 319 -10.72 -29.51 -0.06
N HIS A 320 -10.76 -28.91 -1.25
CA HIS A 320 -10.62 -27.48 -1.46
C HIS A 320 -11.97 -26.83 -1.78
N ASP A 321 -12.12 -25.53 -1.50
CA ASP A 321 -13.34 -24.81 -1.85
C ASP A 321 -13.35 -24.50 -3.35
N LEU A 322 -13.95 -25.40 -4.14
CA LEU A 322 -14.01 -25.32 -5.60
C LEU A 322 -14.77 -24.08 -6.10
N ALA A 323 -15.79 -23.61 -5.36
CA ALA A 323 -16.57 -22.45 -5.76
C ALA A 323 -15.74 -21.16 -5.61
N VAL A 324 -15.04 -21.02 -4.49
CA VAL A 324 -14.12 -19.89 -4.26
C VAL A 324 -12.92 -19.98 -5.21
N ALA A 325 -12.37 -21.17 -5.46
CA ALA A 325 -11.26 -21.35 -6.39
C ALA A 325 -11.62 -20.94 -7.83
N ALA A 326 -12.83 -21.27 -8.28
CA ALA A 326 -13.34 -20.83 -9.58
C ALA A 326 -13.52 -19.30 -9.61
N LEU A 327 -14.16 -18.72 -8.60
CA LEU A 327 -14.38 -17.27 -8.50
C LEU A 327 -13.07 -16.50 -8.49
N ASP A 328 -12.14 -16.87 -7.61
CA ASP A 328 -10.84 -16.21 -7.46
C ASP A 328 -10.02 -16.35 -8.75
N SER A 329 -10.11 -17.47 -9.45
CA SER A 329 -9.42 -17.65 -10.73
C SER A 329 -10.02 -16.79 -11.85
N VAL A 330 -11.33 -16.58 -11.89
CA VAL A 330 -11.95 -15.59 -12.78
C VAL A 330 -11.47 -14.18 -12.45
N LEU A 331 -11.40 -13.81 -11.17
CA LEU A 331 -10.88 -12.51 -10.75
C LEU A 331 -9.39 -12.35 -11.08
N ALA A 332 -8.57 -13.39 -10.90
CA ALA A 332 -7.14 -13.39 -11.26
C ALA A 332 -6.92 -13.21 -12.77
N ALA A 333 -7.73 -13.86 -13.60
CA ALA A 333 -7.75 -13.63 -15.05
C ALA A 333 -8.12 -12.16 -15.36
N GLY A 334 -9.11 -11.62 -14.65
CA GLY A 334 -9.48 -10.20 -14.72
C GLY A 334 -8.34 -9.26 -14.33
N VAL A 335 -7.62 -9.54 -13.24
CA VAL A 335 -6.47 -8.76 -12.77
C VAL A 335 -5.41 -8.66 -13.87
N VAL A 336 -5.08 -9.78 -14.51
CA VAL A 336 -4.12 -9.78 -15.62
C VAL A 336 -4.64 -9.00 -16.82
N ALA A 337 -5.91 -9.20 -17.21
CA ALA A 337 -6.50 -8.53 -18.37
C ALA A 337 -6.58 -7.01 -18.19
N VAL A 338 -7.09 -6.56 -17.04
CA VAL A 338 -7.17 -5.13 -16.68
C VAL A 338 -5.77 -4.56 -16.47
N GLY A 339 -4.84 -5.33 -15.89
CA GLY A 339 -3.45 -4.93 -15.72
C GLY A 339 -2.74 -4.71 -17.05
N TRP A 340 -2.94 -5.60 -18.02
CA TRP A 340 -2.47 -5.45 -19.39
C TRP A 340 -3.05 -4.21 -20.06
N TRP A 341 -4.36 -4.00 -19.91
CA TRP A 341 -5.04 -2.81 -20.44
C TRP A 341 -4.54 -1.51 -19.78
N ALA A 342 -4.34 -1.51 -18.46
CA ALA A 342 -3.77 -0.37 -17.74
C ALA A 342 -2.33 -0.06 -18.20
N ALA A 343 -1.51 -1.10 -18.38
CA ALA A 343 -0.13 -0.99 -18.85
C ALA A 343 -0.03 -0.52 -20.32
N SER A 344 -0.99 -0.84 -21.17
CA SER A 344 -1.04 -0.32 -22.55
C SER A 344 -1.47 1.16 -22.62
N ARG A 345 -2.19 1.63 -21.60
CA ARG A 345 -2.67 3.02 -21.47
C ARG A 345 -1.67 3.93 -20.77
N ALA A 346 -0.77 3.38 -19.97
CA ALA A 346 0.31 4.12 -19.33
C ALA A 346 1.41 4.50 -20.35
N THR A 347 1.88 5.75 -20.30
CA THR A 347 2.95 6.24 -21.17
C THR A 347 4.30 5.60 -20.82
N GLU A 348 5.04 5.13 -21.85
CA GLU A 348 6.42 4.61 -21.82
C GLU A 348 6.79 3.74 -20.61
N LEU A 349 6.32 2.49 -20.60
CA LEU A 349 6.89 1.46 -19.74
C LEU A 349 8.17 0.88 -20.37
N PRO A 350 9.22 0.58 -19.56
CA PRO A 350 10.39 -0.14 -20.06
C PRO A 350 9.99 -1.45 -20.74
N VAL A 351 10.71 -1.81 -21.81
CA VAL A 351 10.44 -3.03 -22.59
C VAL A 351 10.53 -4.28 -21.72
N GLU A 352 11.49 -4.31 -20.80
CA GLU A 352 11.68 -5.42 -19.84
C GLU A 352 10.47 -5.57 -18.92
N THR A 353 9.97 -4.47 -18.33
CA THR A 353 8.78 -4.48 -17.48
C THR A 353 7.56 -4.98 -18.24
N ARG A 354 7.38 -4.54 -19.49
CA ARG A 354 6.30 -5.02 -20.35
C ARG A 354 6.45 -6.51 -20.61
N ARG A 355 7.66 -7.00 -20.91
CA ARG A 355 7.94 -8.41 -21.17
C ARG A 355 7.64 -9.28 -19.95
N VAL A 356 8.10 -8.89 -18.77
CA VAL A 356 7.84 -9.59 -17.51
C VAL A 356 6.33 -9.63 -17.23
N ALA A 357 5.64 -8.49 -17.37
CA ALA A 357 4.18 -8.43 -17.22
C ALA A 357 3.45 -9.33 -18.22
N THR A 358 3.90 -9.40 -19.48
CA THR A 358 3.34 -10.34 -20.48
C THR A 358 3.51 -11.78 -20.03
N VAL A 359 4.71 -12.17 -19.58
CA VAL A 359 5.01 -13.55 -19.15
C VAL A 359 4.17 -13.94 -17.94
N ILE A 360 4.13 -13.09 -16.92
CA ILE A 360 3.29 -13.29 -15.74
C ILE A 360 1.82 -13.41 -16.16
N GLY A 361 1.37 -12.54 -17.07
CA GLY A 361 0.02 -12.58 -17.58
C GLY A 361 -0.34 -13.89 -18.28
N TRP A 362 0.57 -14.45 -19.08
CA TRP A 362 0.38 -15.78 -19.67
C TRP A 362 0.32 -16.89 -18.63
N VAL A 363 1.24 -16.90 -17.66
CA VAL A 363 1.29 -17.92 -16.62
C VAL A 363 0.01 -17.90 -15.79
N VAL A 364 -0.38 -16.73 -15.30
CA VAL A 364 -1.60 -16.56 -14.49
C VAL A 364 -2.85 -16.81 -15.34
N GLY A 365 -2.89 -16.36 -16.59
CA GLY A 365 -4.02 -16.60 -17.50
C GLY A 365 -4.25 -18.08 -17.80
N LEU A 366 -3.17 -18.85 -18.02
CA LEU A 366 -3.24 -20.30 -18.18
C LEU A 366 -3.70 -20.98 -16.90
N ALA A 367 -3.00 -20.73 -15.79
CA ALA A 367 -3.30 -21.37 -14.51
C ALA A 367 -4.72 -21.04 -14.02
N SER A 368 -5.20 -19.80 -14.18
CA SER A 368 -6.58 -19.43 -13.87
C SER A 368 -7.59 -20.12 -14.78
N THR A 369 -7.37 -20.16 -16.09
CA THR A 369 -8.30 -20.84 -17.02
C THR A 369 -8.41 -22.33 -16.69
N ALA A 370 -7.29 -23.02 -16.41
CA ALA A 370 -7.33 -24.41 -15.97
C ALA A 370 -8.05 -24.56 -14.63
N THR A 371 -7.74 -23.71 -13.65
CA THR A 371 -8.36 -23.77 -12.31
C THR A 371 -9.88 -23.57 -12.37
N VAL A 372 -10.37 -22.64 -13.20
CA VAL A 372 -11.81 -22.44 -13.43
C VAL A 372 -12.45 -23.70 -14.00
N LEU A 373 -11.90 -24.23 -15.09
CA LEU A 373 -12.49 -25.38 -15.79
C LEU A 373 -12.45 -26.65 -14.95
N VAL A 374 -11.35 -26.90 -14.24
CA VAL A 374 -11.21 -28.03 -13.30
C VAL A 374 -12.17 -27.86 -12.14
N SER A 375 -12.20 -26.71 -11.48
CA SER A 375 -13.08 -26.50 -10.32
C SER A 375 -14.56 -26.67 -10.68
N ILE A 376 -15.02 -26.08 -11.78
CA ILE A 376 -16.41 -26.21 -12.24
C ILE A 376 -16.74 -27.65 -12.61
N SER A 377 -15.85 -28.33 -13.36
CA SER A 377 -16.10 -29.70 -13.81
C SER A 377 -16.09 -30.70 -12.65
N THR A 378 -15.18 -30.53 -11.68
CA THR A 378 -15.15 -31.33 -10.45
C THR A 378 -16.42 -31.10 -9.63
N LEU A 379 -16.88 -29.86 -9.48
CA LEU A 379 -18.10 -29.55 -8.73
C LEU A 379 -19.36 -30.13 -9.41
N VAL A 380 -19.41 -30.12 -10.74
CA VAL A 380 -20.47 -30.83 -11.50
C VAL A 380 -20.33 -32.35 -11.29
N GLY A 381 -19.12 -32.89 -11.32
CA GLY A 381 -18.83 -34.30 -11.05
C GLY A 381 -19.27 -34.75 -9.66
N GLU A 382 -19.02 -33.95 -8.63
CA GLU A 382 -19.48 -34.18 -7.25
C GLU A 382 -21.00 -34.32 -7.19
N ARG A 383 -21.73 -33.42 -7.86
CA ARG A 383 -23.20 -33.45 -7.94
C ARG A 383 -23.73 -34.69 -8.64
N LEU A 384 -22.94 -35.27 -9.55
CA LEU A 384 -23.27 -36.46 -10.32
C LEU A 384 -22.70 -37.76 -9.71
N GLY A 385 -22.02 -37.69 -8.55
CA GLY A 385 -21.45 -38.85 -7.86
C GLY A 385 -20.09 -39.33 -8.39
N GLY A 386 -19.42 -38.54 -9.25
CA GLY A 386 -18.14 -38.86 -9.86
C GLY A 386 -17.15 -37.68 -9.84
N PRO A 387 -16.63 -37.25 -8.67
CA PRO A 387 -15.71 -36.12 -8.56
C PRO A 387 -14.42 -36.32 -9.37
N GLY A 388 -13.84 -37.54 -9.34
CA GLY A 388 -12.63 -37.87 -10.11
C GLY A 388 -12.84 -37.72 -11.62
N THR A 389 -13.98 -38.17 -12.14
CA THR A 389 -14.32 -37.99 -13.56
C THR A 389 -14.55 -36.52 -13.92
N GLY A 390 -15.11 -35.72 -13.00
CA GLY A 390 -15.24 -34.28 -13.17
C GLY A 390 -13.89 -33.59 -13.23
N PHE A 391 -12.96 -33.97 -12.35
CA PHE A 391 -11.60 -33.47 -12.31
C PHE A 391 -10.82 -33.78 -13.59
N THR A 392 -10.83 -35.03 -14.06
CA THR A 392 -10.15 -35.40 -15.32
C THR A 392 -10.79 -34.72 -16.52
N THR A 393 -12.13 -34.62 -16.57
CA THR A 393 -12.85 -33.88 -17.61
C THR A 393 -12.45 -32.40 -17.63
N GLY A 394 -12.32 -31.76 -16.48
CA GLY A 394 -11.91 -30.36 -16.39
C GLY A 394 -10.50 -30.11 -16.93
N HIS A 395 -9.54 -31.02 -16.66
CA HIS A 395 -8.18 -30.95 -17.20
C HIS A 395 -8.16 -31.14 -18.71
N ALA A 396 -8.97 -32.06 -19.24
CA ALA A 396 -9.14 -32.26 -20.67
C ALA A 396 -9.75 -31.02 -21.36
N LEU A 397 -10.81 -30.44 -20.78
CA LEU A 397 -11.43 -29.22 -21.28
C LEU A 397 -10.45 -28.05 -21.29
N ALA A 398 -9.61 -27.92 -20.26
CA ALA A 398 -8.55 -26.91 -20.22
C ALA A 398 -7.58 -27.06 -21.38
N THR A 399 -7.09 -28.28 -21.64
CA THR A 399 -6.17 -28.54 -22.76
C THR A 399 -6.81 -28.24 -24.11
N VAL A 400 -8.03 -28.73 -24.35
CA VAL A 400 -8.75 -28.47 -25.61
C VAL A 400 -9.00 -26.97 -25.80
N THR A 401 -9.33 -26.25 -24.73
CA THR A 401 -9.50 -24.79 -24.75
C THR A 401 -8.19 -24.09 -25.11
N TRP A 402 -7.06 -24.51 -24.54
CA TRP A 402 -5.75 -23.93 -24.86
C TRP A 402 -5.33 -24.20 -26.31
N VAL A 403 -5.54 -25.43 -26.82
CA VAL A 403 -5.28 -25.76 -28.23
C VAL A 403 -6.20 -24.96 -29.16
N GLY A 404 -7.48 -24.83 -28.83
CA GLY A 404 -8.44 -24.02 -29.58
C GLY A 404 -8.05 -22.54 -29.62
N ALA A 405 -7.63 -21.98 -28.48
CA ALA A 405 -7.13 -20.61 -28.40
C ALA A 405 -5.83 -20.42 -29.22
N ALA A 406 -4.91 -21.38 -29.17
CA ALA A 406 -3.69 -21.36 -29.96
C ALA A 406 -3.99 -21.37 -31.46
N ALA A 407 -4.87 -22.27 -31.89
CA ALA A 407 -5.37 -22.33 -33.27
C ALA A 407 -6.01 -20.99 -33.69
N GLY A 408 -6.85 -20.41 -32.83
CA GLY A 408 -7.48 -19.11 -33.06
C GLY A 408 -6.46 -17.98 -33.26
N LEU A 409 -5.43 -17.91 -32.42
CA LEU A 409 -4.35 -16.90 -32.52
C LEU A 409 -3.54 -17.07 -33.82
N LEU A 410 -3.20 -18.31 -34.18
CA LEU A 410 -2.50 -18.62 -35.43
C LEU A 410 -3.35 -18.22 -36.65
N LEU A 411 -4.62 -18.60 -36.68
CA LEU A 411 -5.53 -18.23 -37.77
C LEU A 411 -5.77 -16.71 -37.83
N HIS A 412 -5.86 -16.04 -36.68
CA HIS A 412 -5.95 -14.58 -36.63
C HIS A 412 -4.70 -13.93 -37.23
N SER A 413 -3.53 -14.53 -37.01
CA SER A 413 -2.27 -14.00 -37.51
C SER A 413 -2.16 -14.06 -39.04
N LEU A 414 -2.77 -15.08 -39.67
CA LEU A 414 -2.90 -15.18 -41.13
C LEU A 414 -3.86 -14.12 -41.71
N ALA A 415 -4.92 -13.78 -40.99
CA ALA A 415 -5.92 -12.84 -41.46
C ALA A 415 -5.42 -11.38 -41.45
N ARG A 416 -4.38 -11.05 -40.67
CA ARG A 416 -3.84 -9.69 -40.52
C ARG A 416 -2.30 -9.63 -40.58
N PRO A 417 -1.68 -9.95 -41.72
CA PRO A 417 -0.22 -10.15 -41.82
C PRO A 417 0.63 -8.93 -41.42
N SER A 418 0.11 -7.71 -41.60
CA SER A 418 0.84 -6.46 -41.34
C SER A 418 1.01 -6.13 -39.85
N THR A 419 0.31 -6.81 -38.94
CA THR A 419 0.30 -6.51 -37.49
C THR A 419 0.33 -7.76 -36.60
N SER A 420 0.62 -8.94 -37.15
CA SER A 420 0.32 -10.22 -36.51
C SER A 420 1.48 -10.99 -35.89
N ASP A 421 2.70 -10.45 -35.87
CA ASP A 421 3.87 -11.13 -35.29
C ASP A 421 3.64 -11.56 -33.82
N LEU A 422 2.99 -10.72 -33.02
CA LEU A 422 2.64 -11.06 -31.63
C LEU A 422 1.61 -12.20 -31.54
N ALA A 423 0.58 -12.18 -32.40
CA ALA A 423 -0.46 -13.22 -32.43
C ALA A 423 0.13 -14.57 -32.88
N LEU A 424 1.02 -14.55 -33.88
CA LEU A 424 1.76 -15.73 -34.34
C LEU A 424 2.62 -16.32 -33.23
N ARG A 425 3.49 -15.51 -32.61
CA ARG A 425 4.38 -15.97 -31.52
C ARG A 425 3.58 -16.51 -30.32
N SER A 426 2.49 -15.83 -29.96
CA SER A 426 1.61 -16.25 -28.86
C SER A 426 0.90 -17.57 -29.19
N GLY A 427 0.39 -17.71 -30.42
CA GLY A 427 -0.23 -18.95 -30.89
C GLY A 427 0.73 -20.13 -30.93
N LEU A 428 1.97 -19.92 -31.39
CA LEU A 428 3.02 -20.95 -31.39
C LEU A 428 3.42 -21.36 -29.97
N LEU A 429 3.65 -20.39 -29.08
CA LEU A 429 3.99 -20.65 -27.69
C LEU A 429 2.87 -21.41 -26.98
N LEU A 430 1.62 -20.97 -27.15
CA LEU A 430 0.46 -21.60 -26.53
C LEU A 430 0.25 -23.03 -27.06
N SER A 431 0.44 -23.25 -28.37
CA SER A 431 0.44 -24.61 -28.96
C SER A 431 1.52 -25.49 -28.32
N ALA A 432 2.74 -25.00 -28.19
CA ALA A 432 3.84 -25.76 -27.57
C ALA A 432 3.54 -26.13 -26.12
N VAL A 433 3.01 -25.19 -25.33
CA VAL A 433 2.60 -25.42 -23.94
C VAL A 433 1.46 -26.44 -23.85
N ALA A 434 0.42 -26.29 -24.68
CA ALA A 434 -0.73 -27.18 -24.68
C ALA A 434 -0.36 -28.61 -25.10
N VAL A 435 0.48 -28.78 -26.13
CA VAL A 435 1.02 -30.08 -26.54
C VAL A 435 1.89 -30.69 -25.43
N THR A 436 2.75 -29.89 -24.80
CA THR A 436 3.57 -30.36 -23.68
C THR A 436 2.71 -30.87 -22.53
N LYS A 437 1.65 -30.13 -22.14
CA LYS A 437 0.68 -30.59 -21.12
C LYS A 437 0.00 -31.89 -21.54
N LEU A 438 -0.44 -31.97 -22.80
CA LEU A 438 -1.14 -33.14 -23.34
C LEU A 438 -0.30 -34.43 -23.18
N PHE A 439 1.02 -34.34 -23.40
CA PHE A 439 1.90 -35.51 -23.28
C PHE A 439 2.39 -35.77 -21.85
N LEU A 440 2.77 -34.74 -21.10
CA LEU A 440 3.37 -34.93 -19.77
C LEU A 440 2.35 -35.19 -18.68
N PHE A 441 1.26 -34.41 -18.67
CA PHE A 441 0.25 -34.49 -17.61
C PHE A 441 -0.95 -35.31 -18.05
N ASP A 442 -1.55 -34.98 -19.20
CA ASP A 442 -2.83 -35.58 -19.58
C ASP A 442 -2.71 -37.08 -19.90
N LEU A 443 -1.55 -37.54 -20.38
CA LEU A 443 -1.31 -38.97 -20.61
C LEU A 443 -1.39 -39.79 -19.32
N ALA A 444 -0.85 -39.25 -18.23
CA ALA A 444 -0.76 -39.91 -16.93
C ALA A 444 -2.01 -39.67 -16.06
N ALA A 445 -2.60 -38.47 -16.15
CA ALA A 445 -3.65 -38.02 -15.25
C ALA A 445 -5.08 -38.27 -15.75
N LEU A 446 -5.31 -38.38 -17.07
CA LEU A 446 -6.66 -38.55 -17.61
C LEU A 446 -7.06 -40.03 -17.70
N ASP A 447 -8.34 -40.29 -17.38
CA ASP A 447 -8.98 -41.59 -17.61
C ASP A 447 -9.02 -41.94 -19.10
N GLY A 448 -8.99 -43.24 -19.42
CA GLY A 448 -8.80 -43.73 -20.79
C GLY A 448 -9.73 -43.11 -21.84
N VAL A 449 -11.03 -42.97 -21.52
CA VAL A 449 -12.03 -42.38 -22.43
C VAL A 449 -11.83 -40.87 -22.59
N VAL A 450 -11.70 -40.14 -21.47
CA VAL A 450 -11.51 -38.68 -21.46
C VAL A 450 -10.23 -38.29 -22.19
N ARG A 451 -9.17 -39.07 -21.98
CA ARG A 451 -7.88 -38.95 -22.68
C ARG A 451 -8.05 -39.11 -24.18
N SER A 452 -8.70 -40.18 -24.65
CA SER A 452 -8.91 -40.41 -26.09
C SER A 452 -9.66 -39.25 -26.75
N VAL A 453 -10.72 -38.74 -26.11
CA VAL A 453 -11.49 -37.61 -26.64
C VAL A 453 -10.64 -36.34 -26.70
N ALA A 454 -9.89 -36.02 -25.65
CA ALA A 454 -9.01 -34.85 -25.60
C ALA A 454 -7.95 -34.89 -26.70
N PHE A 455 -7.30 -36.04 -26.91
CA PHE A 455 -6.28 -36.24 -27.94
C PHE A 455 -6.85 -36.12 -29.35
N ILE A 456 -8.04 -36.68 -29.61
CA ILE A 456 -8.72 -36.55 -30.90
C ILE A 456 -9.08 -35.09 -31.16
N ALA A 457 -9.71 -34.42 -30.20
CA ALA A 457 -10.12 -33.02 -30.35
C ALA A 457 -8.90 -32.10 -30.59
N ALA A 458 -7.85 -32.23 -29.78
CA ALA A 458 -6.61 -31.47 -29.93
C ALA A 458 -5.93 -31.77 -31.28
N GLY A 459 -5.82 -33.04 -31.66
CA GLY A 459 -5.22 -33.46 -32.92
C GLY A 459 -5.95 -32.91 -34.15
N LEU A 460 -7.28 -32.96 -34.15
CA LEU A 460 -8.11 -32.40 -35.23
C LEU A 460 -7.96 -30.87 -35.35
N LEU A 461 -7.91 -30.15 -34.22
CA LEU A 461 -7.70 -28.69 -34.21
C LEU A 461 -6.32 -28.31 -34.77
N LEU A 462 -5.27 -29.04 -34.39
CA LEU A 462 -3.92 -28.82 -34.91
C LEU A 462 -3.83 -29.15 -36.40
N LEU A 463 -4.42 -30.26 -36.86
CA LEU A 463 -4.46 -30.65 -38.28
C LEU A 463 -5.21 -29.61 -39.12
N ALA A 464 -6.37 -29.15 -38.64
CA ALA A 464 -7.15 -28.11 -39.31
C ALA A 464 -6.35 -26.82 -39.46
N THR A 465 -5.65 -26.39 -38.40
CA THR A 465 -4.82 -25.18 -38.40
C THR A 465 -3.61 -25.32 -39.33
N GLY A 466 -2.88 -26.43 -39.25
CA GLY A 466 -1.73 -26.73 -40.11
C GLY A 466 -2.10 -26.77 -41.60
N SER A 467 -3.22 -27.40 -41.96
CA SER A 467 -3.69 -27.45 -43.35
C SER A 467 -4.04 -26.07 -43.93
N ARG A 468 -4.55 -25.15 -43.11
CA ARG A 468 -4.85 -23.77 -43.54
C ARG A 468 -3.59 -22.94 -43.71
N TYR A 469 -2.61 -23.13 -42.85
CA TYR A 469 -1.29 -22.53 -42.98
C TYR A 469 -0.56 -23.01 -44.24
N ALA A 470 -0.55 -24.32 -44.50
CA ALA A 470 0.05 -24.89 -45.70
C ALA A 470 -0.54 -24.30 -47.00
N ARG A 471 -1.87 -24.22 -47.08
CA ARG A 471 -2.58 -23.59 -48.21
C ARG A 471 -2.32 -22.08 -48.34
N ALA A 472 -2.09 -21.38 -47.23
CA ALA A 472 -1.72 -19.96 -47.27
C ALA A 472 -0.30 -19.78 -47.84
N TRP A 473 0.63 -20.66 -47.45
CA TRP A 473 2.01 -20.66 -47.92
C TRP A 473 2.12 -20.96 -49.42
N GLU A 474 1.39 -21.96 -49.91
CA GLU A 474 1.35 -22.31 -51.34
C GLU A 474 0.88 -21.14 -52.21
N ARG A 475 -0.15 -20.40 -51.78
CA ARG A 475 -0.69 -19.24 -52.52
C ARG A 475 0.29 -18.07 -52.64
N VAL A 476 1.19 -17.92 -51.67
CA VAL A 476 2.27 -16.91 -51.73
C VAL A 476 3.35 -17.38 -52.72
N ARG A 477 3.72 -18.66 -52.66
CA ARG A 477 4.74 -19.26 -53.55
C ARG A 477 4.33 -19.25 -55.03
N THR A 478 3.05 -19.31 -55.35
CA THR A 478 2.57 -19.22 -56.75
C THR A 478 2.48 -17.78 -57.29
N ARG A 479 2.67 -16.75 -56.45
CA ARG A 479 2.61 -15.33 -56.85
C ARG A 479 3.99 -14.67 -56.97
N THR A 480 5.03 -15.34 -56.50
CA THR A 480 6.45 -15.04 -56.74
C THR A 480 6.93 -15.87 -57.92
#